data_AF-A0A6A9U088-F1
#
_entry.id   AF-A0A6A9U088-F1
#
_cell.length_a   1.000
_cell.length_b   1.000
_cell.length_c   1.000
_cell.angle_alpha   90.00
_cell.angle_beta   90.00
_cell.angle_gamma   90.00
#
_symmetry.space_group_name_H-M   'P 1'
#
loop_
_entity.id
_entity.type
_entity.pdbx_description
1 polymer ?
#
loop_
_entity_poly.entity_id
_entity_poly.type
_entity_poly.pdbx_seq_one_letter_code
_entity_poly.pdbx_strand_id
1 'polypeptide(L)'
;MKPAHNPSFFRSFCGLGCISRLSVEEQNITDYHRIWDNWAKEGAATEDRTQAVRLLKICLAFQEPALNLSLLRLRSLPYLPPHIQELNISSNELRSLPELPPSLTVLKASDNRLSRLPALPPHLVALDVSLNRVLTCLPSLPSSLQSLSALLNSLETLPDLPPALQKLSVGNNQLTALPELPCELQELSAFDNRLQELPPLPQNLRLLNVGENQLHRLPELPQRLQSLYIPNNQLNTLPDSIMNLHIYADVNIYNNPLSTRTLQALQRLTSSPDYHGPRIYFSMSDGQQNTLHRPLADAVTAWFPENKQSDVS
;
A
#
# COMPACT_ATOMS: atom_id res chain seq x y z
N MET A 1 -42.32 26.59 -5.22
CA MET A 1 -43.08 26.22 -4.00
C MET A 1 -42.41 25.02 -3.35
N LYS A 2 -41.89 25.21 -2.11
CA LYS A 2 -41.42 24.24 -1.08
C LYS A 2 -40.22 23.30 -1.40
N PRO A 3 -39.53 22.73 -0.36
CA PRO A 3 -39.29 23.16 1.04
C PRO A 3 -37.77 23.13 1.41
N ALA A 4 -37.24 23.91 2.36
CA ALA A 4 -37.15 23.72 3.82
C ALA A 4 -36.67 22.32 4.30
N HIS A 5 -35.47 22.25 4.90
CA HIS A 5 -35.18 21.35 6.02
C HIS A 5 -34.06 21.89 6.92
N ASN A 6 -34.45 22.19 8.16
CA ASN A 6 -33.61 22.23 9.36
C ASN A 6 -33.83 20.89 10.09
N PRO A 7 -32.84 20.38 10.85
CA PRO A 7 -33.01 20.34 12.31
C PRO A 7 -31.69 20.62 13.06
N SER A 8 -31.59 21.67 13.88
CA SER A 8 -31.89 21.69 15.32
C SER A 8 -31.21 20.61 16.17
N PHE A 9 -30.17 20.98 16.94
CA PHE A 9 -29.95 20.51 18.31
C PHE A 9 -29.20 21.58 19.12
N PHE A 10 -29.58 21.73 20.39
CA PHE A 10 -29.11 22.68 21.43
C PHE A 10 -29.72 24.08 21.46
N ARG A 11 -30.94 24.18 21.99
CA ARG A 11 -31.31 25.24 22.95
C ARG A 11 -32.36 24.72 23.94
N SER A 12 -32.00 24.67 25.22
CA SER A 12 -32.75 25.28 26.33
C SER A 12 -32.28 24.69 27.67
N PHE A 13 -31.56 25.49 28.46
CA PHE A 13 -31.69 25.52 29.92
C PHE A 13 -31.20 26.89 30.39
N CYS A 14 -32.13 27.73 30.87
CA CYS A 14 -31.85 28.88 31.74
C CYS A 14 -32.35 28.54 33.15
N GLY A 15 -31.50 28.70 34.17
CA GLY A 15 -31.94 28.66 35.56
C GLY A 15 -30.82 28.52 36.60
N LEU A 16 -30.28 29.68 37.00
CA LEU A 16 -29.64 30.00 38.30
C LEU A 16 -28.26 29.42 38.66
N GLY A 17 -27.33 30.34 38.97
CA GLY A 17 -26.19 30.10 39.88
C GLY A 17 -24.82 30.26 39.23
N CYS A 18 -24.21 31.44 39.38
CA CYS A 18 -22.80 31.78 39.19
C CYS A 18 -21.85 30.67 38.67
N ILE A 19 -21.68 30.54 37.35
CA ILE A 19 -20.51 29.89 36.76
C ILE A 19 -20.06 30.73 35.57
N SER A 20 -18.78 31.10 35.60
CA SER A 20 -18.00 31.85 34.63
C SER A 20 -18.42 31.67 33.17
N ARG A 21 -18.71 32.76 32.46
CA ARG A 21 -18.74 32.80 30.99
C ARG A 21 -17.33 32.60 30.47
N LEU A 22 -16.91 31.34 30.32
CA LEU A 22 -15.80 30.99 29.45
C LEU A 22 -16.24 31.27 28.01
N SER A 23 -15.34 31.79 27.18
CA SER A 23 -15.57 31.93 25.75
C SER A 23 -15.88 30.56 25.12
N VAL A 24 -16.59 30.53 24.00
CA VAL A 24 -16.97 29.27 23.32
C VAL A 24 -15.73 28.41 23.00
N GLU A 25 -14.60 29.06 22.71
CA GLU A 25 -13.30 28.41 22.47
C GLU A 25 -12.72 27.79 23.75
N GLU A 26 -12.75 28.51 24.87
CA GLU A 26 -12.32 27.98 26.18
C GLU A 26 -13.21 26.82 26.65
N GLN A 27 -14.51 26.86 26.35
CA GLN A 27 -15.43 25.76 26.62
C GLN A 27 -15.06 24.52 25.80
N ASN A 28 -14.76 24.69 24.51
CA ASN A 28 -14.34 23.62 23.61
C ASN A 28 -13.03 22.96 24.09
N ILE A 29 -12.02 23.76 24.47
CA ILE A 29 -10.74 23.26 24.98
C ILE A 29 -10.91 22.49 26.30
N THR A 30 -11.75 23.00 27.20
CA THR A 30 -12.05 22.35 28.48
C THR A 30 -12.76 21.01 28.28
N ASP A 31 -13.64 20.92 27.28
CA ASP A 31 -14.29 19.66 26.90
C ASP A 31 -13.30 18.63 26.34
N TYR A 32 -12.36 19.04 25.47
CA TYR A 32 -11.27 18.16 25.01
C TYR A 32 -10.40 17.65 26.16
N HIS A 33 -9.97 18.53 27.06
CA HIS A 33 -9.16 18.13 28.22
C HIS A 33 -9.85 17.08 29.07
N ARG A 34 -11.16 17.27 29.35
CA ARG A 34 -11.95 16.30 30.12
C ARG A 34 -12.08 14.96 29.41
N ILE A 35 -12.33 14.96 28.09
CA ILE A 35 -12.42 13.74 27.29
C ILE A 35 -11.11 12.95 27.35
N TRP A 36 -9.97 13.64 27.15
CA TRP A 36 -8.66 13.02 27.19
C TRP A 36 -8.28 12.48 28.56
N ASP A 37 -8.56 13.25 29.63
CA ASP A 37 -8.29 12.82 31.00
C ASP A 37 -9.13 11.60 31.42
N ASN A 38 -10.36 11.48 30.91
CA ASN A 38 -11.17 10.29 31.10
C ASN A 38 -10.64 9.11 30.28
N TRP A 39 -10.30 9.31 29.00
CA TRP A 39 -9.72 8.28 28.14
C TRP A 39 -8.40 7.72 28.71
N ALA A 40 -7.57 8.55 29.35
CA ALA A 40 -6.35 8.07 30.00
C ALA A 40 -6.63 7.12 31.18
N LYS A 41 -7.72 7.31 31.92
CA LYS A 41 -8.11 6.46 33.06
C LYS A 41 -8.65 5.10 32.62
N GLU A 42 -9.20 5.00 31.42
CA GLU A 42 -9.75 3.76 30.84
C GLU A 42 -8.68 2.85 30.22
N GLY A 43 -7.42 3.28 30.19
CA GLY A 43 -6.32 2.54 29.59
C GLY A 43 -5.87 1.32 30.38
N ALA A 44 -5.39 0.30 29.67
CA ALA A 44 -4.66 -0.78 30.32
C ALA A 44 -3.32 -0.26 30.87
N ALA A 45 -2.81 -0.88 31.94
CA ALA A 45 -1.53 -0.49 32.57
C ALA A 45 -0.30 -0.57 31.64
N THR A 46 -0.44 -1.24 30.48
CA THR A 46 0.61 -1.36 29.47
C THR A 46 0.61 -0.22 28.45
N GLU A 47 -0.40 0.64 28.45
CA GLU A 47 -0.57 1.76 27.51
C GLU A 47 -0.04 3.07 28.09
N ASP A 48 0.74 3.83 27.31
CA ASP A 48 1.28 5.13 27.74
C ASP A 48 0.30 6.29 27.46
N ARG A 49 -0.97 6.11 27.86
CA ARG A 49 -2.02 7.10 27.61
C ARG A 49 -1.75 8.45 28.27
N THR A 50 -1.10 8.47 29.43
CA THR A 50 -0.72 9.73 30.11
C THR A 50 0.21 10.58 29.26
N GLN A 51 1.17 9.97 28.56
CA GLN A 51 2.02 10.70 27.61
C GLN A 51 1.23 11.14 26.38
N ALA A 52 0.35 10.29 25.84
CA ALA A 52 -0.51 10.66 24.73
C ALA A 52 -1.40 11.89 25.06
N VAL A 53 -2.02 11.94 26.25
CA VAL A 53 -2.80 13.09 26.70
C VAL A 53 -1.95 14.34 26.85
N ARG A 54 -0.72 14.22 27.38
CA ARG A 54 0.20 15.35 27.46
C ARG A 54 0.49 15.93 26.07
N LEU A 55 0.76 15.07 25.09
CA LEU A 55 1.04 15.47 23.71
C LEU A 55 -0.20 16.09 23.03
N LEU A 56 -1.39 15.53 23.25
CA LEU A 56 -2.66 16.08 22.78
C LEU A 56 -2.91 17.49 23.32
N LYS A 57 -2.70 17.69 24.63
CA LYS A 57 -2.84 18.99 25.28
C LYS A 57 -1.84 20.02 24.76
N ILE A 58 -0.57 19.63 24.56
CA ILE A 58 0.46 20.49 23.97
C ILE A 58 0.07 20.88 22.53
N CYS A 59 -0.33 19.90 21.70
CA CYS A 59 -0.73 20.15 20.31
C CYS A 59 -1.91 21.13 20.21
N LEU A 60 -2.91 21.00 21.10
CA LEU A 60 -4.05 21.92 21.12
C LEU A 60 -3.70 23.31 21.66
N ALA A 61 -2.88 23.38 22.72
CA ALA A 61 -2.50 24.66 23.33
C ALA A 61 -1.60 25.51 22.41
N PHE A 62 -0.68 24.88 21.68
CA PHE A 62 0.26 25.57 20.79
C PHE A 62 -0.17 25.58 19.32
N GLN A 63 -1.34 25.00 19.00
CA GLN A 63 -1.85 24.88 17.62
C GLN A 63 -0.85 24.21 16.67
N GLU A 64 -0.12 23.21 17.17
CA GLU A 64 0.88 22.49 16.38
C GLU A 64 0.20 21.73 15.24
N PRO A 65 0.68 21.85 14.00
CA PRO A 65 0.09 21.17 12.84
C PRO A 65 0.39 19.66 12.85
N ALA A 66 1.42 19.23 13.58
CA ALA A 66 1.87 17.85 13.63
C ALA A 66 1.67 17.24 15.02
N LEU A 67 1.05 16.06 15.07
CA LEU A 67 0.85 15.29 16.28
C LEU A 67 1.47 13.90 16.13
N ASN A 68 2.44 13.58 16.98
CA ASN A 68 3.07 12.27 17.03
C ASN A 68 2.70 11.54 18.32
N LEU A 69 1.99 10.42 18.17
CA LEU A 69 1.58 9.48 19.23
C LEU A 69 2.13 8.06 18.96
N SER A 70 3.23 7.94 18.20
CA SER A 70 3.87 6.65 17.90
C SER A 70 4.50 6.01 19.13
N LEU A 71 4.62 4.68 19.16
CA LEU A 71 5.36 3.91 20.19
C LEU A 71 4.80 4.04 21.62
N LEU A 72 3.49 4.30 21.76
CA LEU A 72 2.82 4.47 23.05
C LEU A 72 1.98 3.25 23.47
N ARG A 73 2.06 2.16 22.69
CA ARG A 73 1.31 0.89 22.87
C ARG A 73 -0.21 1.09 22.96
N LEU A 74 -0.73 2.15 22.35
CA LEU A 74 -2.13 2.54 22.44
C LEU A 74 -3.03 1.49 21.77
N ARG A 75 -4.16 1.15 22.41
CA ARG A 75 -5.16 0.22 21.85
C ARG A 75 -6.37 0.92 21.23
N SER A 76 -6.57 2.18 21.60
CA SER A 76 -7.60 3.07 21.07
C SER A 76 -7.04 4.50 20.99
N LEU A 77 -7.74 5.38 20.27
CA LEU A 77 -7.46 6.82 20.28
C LEU A 77 -8.71 7.58 20.71
N PRO A 78 -8.56 8.71 21.41
CA PRO A 78 -9.65 9.62 21.69
C PRO A 78 -9.95 10.51 20.47
N TYR A 79 -10.93 11.41 20.59
CA TYR A 79 -11.11 12.50 19.64
C TYR A 79 -9.83 13.33 19.49
N LEU A 80 -9.47 13.61 18.25
CA LEU A 80 -8.25 14.30 17.88
C LEU A 80 -8.48 15.81 17.78
N PRO A 81 -7.44 16.64 18.00
CA PRO A 81 -7.56 18.08 17.77
C PRO A 81 -7.88 18.37 16.29
N PRO A 82 -8.84 19.28 16.00
CA PRO A 82 -9.41 19.42 14.67
C PRO A 82 -8.49 20.15 13.67
N HIS A 83 -7.43 20.82 14.13
CA HIS A 83 -6.52 21.64 13.33
C HIS A 83 -5.30 20.89 12.80
N ILE A 84 -5.10 19.64 13.21
CA ILE A 84 -3.89 18.88 12.83
C ILE A 84 -3.87 18.58 11.33
N GLN A 85 -2.69 18.66 10.76
CA GLN A 85 -2.41 18.36 9.36
C GLN A 85 -1.62 17.06 9.24
N GLU A 86 -0.73 16.77 10.19
CA GLU A 86 0.05 15.54 10.21
C GLU A 86 -0.23 14.74 11.48
N LEU A 87 -0.58 13.47 11.30
CA LEU A 87 -0.81 12.53 12.40
C LEU A 87 0.08 11.32 12.23
N ASN A 88 0.95 11.08 13.21
CA ASN A 88 1.72 9.86 13.32
C ASN A 88 1.26 9.06 14.54
N ILE A 89 0.68 7.88 14.29
CA ILE A 89 0.20 6.93 15.29
C ILE A 89 0.84 5.55 15.08
N SER A 90 1.98 5.50 14.38
CA SER A 90 2.67 4.25 14.04
C SER A 90 3.19 3.49 15.26
N SER A 91 3.38 2.18 15.12
CA SER A 91 3.91 1.30 16.19
C SER A 91 3.09 1.36 17.47
N ASN A 92 1.79 1.09 17.36
CA ASN A 92 0.84 0.97 18.46
C ASN A 92 0.07 -0.36 18.34
N GLU A 93 -0.95 -0.57 19.18
CA GLU A 93 -1.81 -1.76 19.14
C GLU A 93 -3.25 -1.42 18.71
N LEU A 94 -3.42 -0.38 17.89
CA LEU A 94 -4.73 0.14 17.51
C LEU A 94 -5.49 -0.87 16.65
N ARG A 95 -6.76 -1.11 16.99
CA ARG A 95 -7.66 -1.99 16.21
C ARG A 95 -8.58 -1.24 15.25
N SER A 96 -8.82 0.03 15.55
CA SER A 96 -9.66 0.96 14.80
C SER A 96 -9.19 2.38 15.06
N LEU A 97 -9.53 3.29 14.14
CA LEU A 97 -9.31 4.72 14.30
C LEU A 97 -10.66 5.43 14.53
N PRO A 98 -10.67 6.54 15.30
CA PRO A 98 -11.80 7.45 15.38
C PRO A 98 -11.98 8.23 14.07
N GLU A 99 -12.98 9.09 14.00
CA GLU A 99 -13.10 10.05 12.89
C GLU A 99 -11.85 10.93 12.80
N LEU A 100 -11.35 11.07 11.58
CA LEU A 100 -10.13 11.81 11.29
C LEU A 100 -10.45 13.30 11.08
N PRO A 101 -9.59 14.22 11.56
CA PRO A 101 -9.77 15.64 11.31
C PRO A 101 -9.80 15.97 9.81
N PRO A 102 -10.70 16.86 9.35
CA PRO A 102 -10.85 17.18 7.93
C PRO A 102 -9.65 17.92 7.35
N SER A 103 -8.83 18.58 8.19
CA SER A 103 -7.60 19.28 7.81
C SER A 103 -6.39 18.37 7.58
N LEU A 104 -6.53 17.06 7.86
CA LEU A 104 -5.41 16.14 7.83
C LEU A 104 -4.92 15.91 6.39
N THR A 105 -3.62 16.13 6.17
CA THR A 105 -2.93 15.95 4.89
C THR A 105 -2.01 14.73 4.91
N VAL A 106 -1.49 14.34 6.09
CA VAL A 106 -0.59 13.19 6.25
C VAL A 106 -1.06 12.30 7.39
N LEU A 107 -1.29 11.02 7.10
CA LEU A 107 -1.60 10.00 8.09
C LEU A 107 -0.58 8.87 8.04
N LYS A 108 0.16 8.68 9.14
CA LYS A 108 1.05 7.54 9.36
C LYS A 108 0.48 6.67 10.47
N ALA A 109 -0.05 5.51 10.10
CA ALA A 109 -0.70 4.54 10.96
C ALA A 109 -0.13 3.12 10.74
N SER A 110 1.16 3.06 10.41
CA SER A 110 1.88 1.80 10.20
C SER A 110 2.10 1.04 11.50
N ASP A 111 2.33 -0.27 11.40
CA ASP A 111 2.67 -1.14 12.54
C ASP A 111 1.62 -1.05 13.68
N ASN A 112 0.38 -1.40 13.33
CA ASN A 112 -0.76 -1.45 14.22
C ASN A 112 -1.53 -2.76 14.01
N ARG A 113 -2.78 -2.86 14.47
CA ARG A 113 -3.65 -4.03 14.24
C ARG A 113 -4.99 -3.60 13.64
N LEU A 114 -4.96 -2.58 12.77
CA LEU A 114 -6.16 -2.00 12.19
C LEU A 114 -6.85 -3.03 11.29
N SER A 115 -8.09 -3.35 11.63
CA SER A 115 -8.94 -4.24 10.83
C SER A 115 -9.69 -3.48 9.73
N ARG A 116 -9.89 -2.17 9.92
CA ARG A 116 -10.57 -1.27 9.00
C ARG A 116 -10.12 0.16 9.23
N LEU A 117 -10.28 0.99 8.21
CA LEU A 117 -10.08 2.44 8.28
C LEU A 117 -11.42 3.18 8.24
N PRO A 118 -11.53 4.33 8.92
CA PRO A 118 -12.66 5.24 8.77
C PRO A 118 -12.64 5.92 7.39
N ALA A 119 -13.67 6.74 7.10
CA ALA A 119 -13.63 7.61 5.94
C ALA A 119 -12.40 8.53 5.98
N LEU A 120 -11.70 8.62 4.84
CA LEU A 120 -10.48 9.40 4.74
C LEU A 120 -10.80 10.88 4.48
N PRO A 121 -10.05 11.82 5.08
CA PRO A 121 -10.21 13.25 4.83
C PRO A 121 -10.01 13.61 3.35
N PRO A 122 -10.77 14.58 2.81
CA PRO A 122 -10.78 14.90 1.38
C PRO A 122 -9.47 15.55 0.88
N HIS A 123 -8.64 16.07 1.79
CA HIS A 123 -7.37 16.74 1.48
C HIS A 123 -6.14 15.89 1.82
N LEU A 124 -6.33 14.60 2.12
CA LEU A 124 -5.23 13.71 2.45
C LEU A 124 -4.32 13.54 1.23
N VAL A 125 -3.02 13.78 1.42
CA VAL A 125 -1.97 13.71 0.39
C VAL A 125 -1.15 12.44 0.54
N ALA A 126 -0.87 12.02 1.78
CA ALA A 126 -0.09 10.83 2.06
C ALA A 126 -0.75 9.94 3.12
N LEU A 127 -0.86 8.65 2.81
CA LEU A 127 -1.40 7.62 3.70
C LEU A 127 -0.41 6.46 3.83
N ASP A 128 0.00 6.15 5.05
CA ASP A 128 0.74 4.94 5.39
C ASP A 128 -0.04 4.11 6.41
N VAL A 129 -0.47 2.92 6.00
CA VAL A 129 -1.19 1.92 6.82
C VAL A 129 -0.48 0.56 6.74
N SER A 130 0.83 0.58 6.51
CA SER A 130 1.65 -0.62 6.38
C SER A 130 1.68 -1.42 7.69
N LEU A 131 2.01 -2.71 7.63
CA LEU A 131 2.23 -3.57 8.81
C LEU A 131 1.00 -3.69 9.75
N ASN A 132 -0.24 -3.53 9.25
CA ASN A 132 -1.43 -3.78 10.06
C ASN A 132 -1.85 -5.26 10.09
N ARG A 133 -1.36 -6.08 9.13
CA ARG A 133 -1.52 -7.54 8.97
C ARG A 133 -2.96 -8.06 8.82
N VAL A 134 -3.93 -7.50 9.54
CA VAL A 134 -5.35 -7.89 9.55
C VAL A 134 -6.24 -6.97 8.72
N LEU A 135 -5.67 -5.92 8.11
CA LEU A 135 -6.41 -5.02 7.23
C LEU A 135 -6.71 -5.73 5.91
N THR A 136 -7.99 -5.92 5.60
CA THR A 136 -8.44 -6.68 4.41
C THR A 136 -8.97 -5.80 3.28
N CYS A 137 -9.39 -4.57 3.58
CA CYS A 137 -9.88 -3.62 2.59
C CYS A 137 -9.50 -2.17 2.94
N LEU A 138 -9.46 -1.34 1.90
CA LEU A 138 -9.30 0.11 2.02
C LEU A 138 -10.63 0.81 1.70
N PRO A 139 -10.96 1.92 2.37
CA PRO A 139 -12.08 2.78 2.01
C PRO A 139 -11.80 3.52 0.69
N SER A 140 -12.78 4.26 0.18
CA SER A 140 -12.60 5.15 -0.97
C SER A 140 -11.46 6.13 -0.73
N LEU A 141 -10.53 6.21 -1.66
CA LEU A 141 -9.36 7.08 -1.57
C LEU A 141 -9.72 8.50 -2.03
N PRO A 142 -9.26 9.56 -1.33
CA PRO A 142 -9.54 10.93 -1.72
C PRO A 142 -8.76 11.30 -2.98
N SER A 143 -9.34 12.17 -3.81
CA SER A 143 -8.75 12.57 -5.10
C SER A 143 -7.41 13.32 -4.97
N SER A 144 -7.12 13.89 -3.79
CA SER A 144 -5.86 14.58 -3.48
C SER A 144 -4.70 13.64 -3.15
N LEU A 145 -4.95 12.34 -2.95
CA LEU A 145 -3.94 11.41 -2.47
C LEU A 145 -2.84 11.22 -3.53
N GLN A 146 -1.60 11.48 -3.15
CA GLN A 146 -0.41 11.36 -4.00
C GLN A 146 0.44 10.15 -3.62
N SER A 147 0.41 9.73 -2.36
CA SER A 147 1.20 8.61 -1.86
C SER A 147 0.36 7.67 -0.99
N LEU A 148 0.36 6.38 -1.36
CA LEU A 148 -0.29 5.32 -0.61
C LEU A 148 0.71 4.20 -0.30
N SER A 149 0.91 3.91 0.99
CA SER A 149 1.63 2.74 1.47
C SER A 149 0.71 1.87 2.32
N ALA A 150 0.50 0.63 1.88
CA ALA A 150 -0.29 -0.39 2.55
C ALA A 150 0.45 -1.75 2.52
N LEU A 151 1.77 -1.73 2.70
CA LEU A 151 2.63 -2.91 2.71
C LEU A 151 2.28 -3.85 3.87
N LEU A 152 2.49 -5.16 3.71
CA LEU A 152 2.37 -6.14 4.80
C LEU A 152 0.99 -6.10 5.48
N ASN A 153 -0.05 -6.29 4.66
CA ASN A 153 -1.45 -6.37 5.07
C ASN A 153 -2.08 -7.66 4.51
N SER A 154 -3.40 -7.80 4.64
CA SER A 154 -4.16 -8.92 4.05
C SER A 154 -5.16 -8.41 3.02
N LEU A 155 -4.80 -7.38 2.24
CA LEU A 155 -5.67 -6.81 1.22
C LEU A 155 -5.89 -7.82 0.10
N GLU A 156 -7.16 -8.12 -0.20
CA GLU A 156 -7.55 -8.99 -1.32
C GLU A 156 -7.84 -8.18 -2.59
N THR A 157 -8.32 -6.95 -2.42
CA THR A 157 -8.65 -6.01 -3.50
C THR A 157 -8.26 -4.59 -3.13
N LEU A 158 -8.02 -3.75 -4.14
CA LEU A 158 -7.87 -2.31 -3.97
C LEU A 158 -9.10 -1.56 -4.49
N PRO A 159 -9.48 -0.44 -3.86
CA PRO A 159 -10.46 0.49 -4.42
C PRO A 159 -9.88 1.23 -5.64
N ASP A 160 -10.72 2.01 -6.32
CA ASP A 160 -10.28 2.89 -7.41
C ASP A 160 -9.18 3.84 -6.94
N LEU A 161 -8.13 3.92 -7.75
CA LEU A 161 -6.98 4.76 -7.45
C LEU A 161 -7.23 6.21 -7.89
N PRO A 162 -6.88 7.20 -7.06
CA PRO A 162 -7.11 8.59 -7.41
C PRO A 162 -6.17 9.03 -8.53
N PRO A 163 -6.61 9.94 -9.42
CA PRO A 163 -5.83 10.34 -10.60
C PRO A 163 -4.51 11.05 -10.26
N ALA A 164 -4.41 11.65 -9.07
CA ALA A 164 -3.22 12.35 -8.60
C ALA A 164 -2.18 11.42 -7.96
N LEU A 165 -2.44 10.11 -7.84
CA LEU A 165 -1.55 9.18 -7.17
C LEU A 165 -0.24 9.01 -7.93
N GLN A 166 0.88 9.28 -7.27
CA GLN A 166 2.23 9.18 -7.82
C GLN A 166 2.97 7.96 -7.29
N LYS A 167 2.68 7.52 -6.06
CA LYS A 167 3.35 6.41 -5.39
C LYS A 167 2.35 5.42 -4.80
N LEU A 168 2.49 4.15 -5.17
CA LEU A 168 1.67 3.05 -4.68
C LEU A 168 2.54 1.89 -4.20
N SER A 169 2.47 1.59 -2.90
CA SER A 169 3.18 0.48 -2.25
C SER A 169 2.18 -0.46 -1.57
N VAL A 170 1.92 -1.61 -2.18
CA VAL A 170 0.93 -2.62 -1.77
C VAL A 170 1.50 -4.05 -1.76
N GLY A 171 2.82 -4.19 -1.69
CA GLY A 171 3.48 -5.48 -1.54
C GLY A 171 3.21 -6.22 -0.22
N ASN A 172 3.43 -7.53 -0.20
CA ASN A 172 3.03 -8.47 0.85
C ASN A 172 1.54 -8.33 1.20
N ASN A 173 0.68 -8.62 0.23
CA ASN A 173 -0.77 -8.67 0.39
C ASN A 173 -1.31 -9.95 -0.28
N GLN A 174 -2.62 -10.03 -0.50
CA GLN A 174 -3.27 -11.16 -1.16
C GLN A 174 -3.95 -10.73 -2.46
N LEU A 175 -3.45 -9.67 -3.10
CA LEU A 175 -4.06 -9.09 -4.29
C LEU A 175 -3.96 -10.06 -5.47
N THR A 176 -5.08 -10.33 -6.12
CA THR A 176 -5.13 -11.15 -7.35
C THR A 176 -5.12 -10.31 -8.63
N ALA A 177 -5.51 -9.04 -8.53
CA ALA A 177 -5.49 -8.07 -9.61
C ALA A 177 -5.23 -6.66 -9.07
N LEU A 178 -4.77 -5.76 -9.95
CA LEU A 178 -4.68 -4.33 -9.69
C LEU A 178 -5.79 -3.59 -10.45
N PRO A 179 -6.38 -2.52 -9.88
CA PRO A 179 -7.28 -1.63 -10.60
C PRO A 179 -6.54 -0.85 -11.69
N GLU A 180 -7.26 -0.05 -12.48
CA GLU A 180 -6.64 0.85 -13.45
C GLU A 180 -5.63 1.79 -12.76
N LEU A 181 -4.43 1.89 -13.35
CA LEU A 181 -3.36 2.69 -12.81
C LEU A 181 -3.49 4.14 -13.29
N PRO A 182 -3.35 5.13 -12.39
CA PRO A 182 -3.47 6.53 -12.78
C PRO A 182 -2.29 6.99 -13.64
N CYS A 183 -2.54 7.91 -14.58
CA CYS A 183 -1.53 8.41 -15.52
C CYS A 183 -0.32 9.07 -14.85
N GLU A 184 -0.51 9.64 -13.66
CA GLU A 184 0.53 10.32 -12.88
C GLU A 184 1.38 9.36 -12.02
N LEU A 185 1.08 8.05 -12.03
CA LEU A 185 1.81 7.09 -11.23
C LEU A 185 3.27 6.96 -11.72
N GLN A 186 4.20 7.13 -10.78
CA GLN A 186 5.65 7.08 -11.01
C GLN A 186 6.28 5.86 -10.37
N GLU A 187 5.76 5.40 -9.23
CA GLU A 187 6.29 4.28 -8.46
C GLU A 187 5.19 3.29 -8.11
N LEU A 188 5.34 2.05 -8.54
CA LEU A 188 4.46 0.93 -8.19
C LEU A 188 5.25 -0.21 -7.58
N SER A 189 4.92 -0.59 -6.35
CA SER A 189 5.49 -1.72 -5.64
C SER A 189 4.37 -2.64 -5.12
N ALA A 190 4.15 -3.76 -5.80
CA ALA A 190 3.14 -4.77 -5.50
C ALA A 190 3.75 -6.19 -5.40
N PHE A 191 4.99 -6.28 -4.94
CA PHE A 191 5.70 -7.56 -4.75
C PHE A 191 5.04 -8.46 -3.70
N ASP A 192 5.24 -9.77 -3.78
CA ASP A 192 4.66 -10.77 -2.85
C ASP A 192 3.14 -10.63 -2.75
N ASN A 193 2.49 -10.93 -3.88
CA ASN A 193 1.04 -10.95 -4.05
C ASN A 193 0.66 -12.17 -4.93
N ARG A 194 -0.60 -12.24 -5.38
CA ARG A 194 -1.12 -13.31 -6.25
C ARG A 194 -1.52 -12.77 -7.62
N LEU A 195 -0.85 -11.73 -8.11
CA LEU A 195 -1.17 -11.10 -9.39
C LEU A 195 -0.84 -12.06 -10.54
N GLN A 196 -1.83 -12.32 -11.40
CA GLN A 196 -1.66 -13.15 -12.61
C GLN A 196 -1.40 -12.33 -13.87
N GLU A 197 -1.88 -11.09 -13.88
CA GLU A 197 -1.66 -10.11 -14.94
C GLU A 197 -1.57 -8.70 -14.37
N LEU A 198 -1.04 -7.79 -15.19
CA LEU A 198 -0.98 -6.36 -14.88
C LEU A 198 -1.86 -5.58 -15.85
N PRO A 199 -2.53 -4.51 -15.38
CA PRO A 199 -3.17 -3.55 -16.26
C PRO A 199 -2.12 -2.81 -17.11
N PRO A 200 -2.55 -2.06 -18.15
CA PRO A 200 -1.66 -1.18 -18.90
C PRO A 200 -0.89 -0.24 -17.97
N LEU A 201 0.43 -0.14 -18.18
CA LEU A 201 1.29 0.68 -17.35
C LEU A 201 1.26 2.15 -17.81
N PRO A 202 1.22 3.11 -16.87
CA PRO A 202 1.22 4.52 -17.22
C PRO A 202 2.59 4.95 -17.76
N GLN A 203 2.60 5.90 -18.71
CA GLN A 203 3.82 6.35 -19.38
C GLN A 203 4.83 7.06 -18.46
N ASN A 204 4.37 7.56 -17.30
CA ASN A 204 5.20 8.23 -16.31
C ASN A 204 5.87 7.27 -15.32
N LEU A 205 5.58 5.97 -15.38
CA LEU A 205 6.12 4.99 -14.45
C LEU A 205 7.64 4.87 -14.59
N ARG A 206 8.34 5.01 -13.45
CA ARG A 206 9.80 4.93 -13.34
C ARG A 206 10.25 3.69 -12.60
N LEU A 207 9.47 3.25 -11.61
CA LEU A 207 9.76 2.05 -10.82
C LEU A 207 8.54 1.12 -10.85
N LEU A 208 8.79 -0.12 -11.25
CA LEU A 208 7.85 -1.22 -11.15
C LEU A 208 8.49 -2.39 -10.39
N ASN A 209 7.94 -2.73 -9.23
CA ASN A 209 8.29 -3.92 -8.48
C ASN A 209 7.07 -4.82 -8.29
N VAL A 210 7.07 -5.96 -8.98
CA VAL A 210 6.02 -6.99 -8.96
C VAL A 210 6.65 -8.38 -8.80
N GLY A 211 7.80 -8.45 -8.13
CA GLY A 211 8.43 -9.73 -7.79
C GLY A 211 7.53 -10.61 -6.92
N GLU A 212 7.80 -11.92 -6.86
CA GLU A 212 7.02 -12.89 -6.05
C GLU A 212 5.52 -12.81 -6.38
N ASN A 213 5.17 -13.01 -7.65
CA ASN A 213 3.79 -13.01 -8.12
C ASN A 213 3.58 -14.19 -9.08
N GLN A 214 2.42 -14.26 -9.74
CA GLN A 214 2.03 -15.35 -10.64
C GLN A 214 1.93 -14.84 -12.09
N LEU A 215 2.72 -13.82 -12.46
CA LEU A 215 2.62 -13.20 -13.79
C LEU A 215 3.11 -14.14 -14.88
N HIS A 216 2.26 -14.39 -15.88
CA HIS A 216 2.61 -15.19 -17.06
C HIS A 216 3.19 -14.37 -18.22
N ARG A 217 2.83 -13.08 -18.26
CA ARG A 217 3.24 -12.11 -19.29
C ARG A 217 3.36 -10.72 -18.68
N LEU A 218 4.07 -9.85 -19.40
CA LEU A 218 4.12 -8.42 -19.09
C LEU A 218 3.37 -7.63 -20.15
N PRO A 219 2.72 -6.52 -19.78
CA PRO A 219 2.25 -5.51 -20.72
C PRO A 219 3.43 -4.78 -21.35
N GLU A 220 3.14 -3.91 -22.33
CA GLU A 220 4.11 -2.96 -22.87
C GLU A 220 4.72 -2.10 -21.75
N LEU A 221 6.05 -2.03 -21.74
CA LEU A 221 6.80 -1.29 -20.72
C LEU A 221 6.99 0.16 -21.16
N PRO A 222 6.75 1.14 -20.27
CA PRO A 222 6.94 2.55 -20.61
C PRO A 222 8.43 2.88 -20.75
N GLN A 223 8.79 3.69 -21.74
CA GLN A 223 10.20 4.03 -22.02
C GLN A 223 10.90 4.77 -20.87
N ARG A 224 10.12 5.44 -20.00
CA ARG A 224 10.61 6.14 -18.81
C ARG A 224 10.94 5.22 -17.64
N LEU A 225 10.69 3.91 -17.76
CA LEU A 225 10.95 2.94 -16.71
C LEU A 225 12.46 2.81 -16.50
N GLN A 226 12.89 3.05 -15.25
CA GLN A 226 14.28 3.01 -14.82
C GLN A 226 14.58 1.75 -14.01
N SER A 227 13.59 1.21 -13.30
CA SER A 227 13.77 0.03 -12.47
C SER A 227 12.59 -0.92 -12.64
N LEU A 228 12.89 -2.14 -13.04
CA LEU A 228 11.92 -3.21 -13.25
C LEU A 228 12.33 -4.44 -12.44
N TYR A 229 11.61 -4.73 -11.37
CA TYR A 229 11.83 -5.90 -10.52
C TYR A 229 10.66 -6.86 -10.66
N ILE A 230 10.89 -7.98 -11.32
CA ILE A 230 9.92 -9.06 -11.53
C ILE A 230 10.55 -10.44 -11.23
N PRO A 231 11.37 -10.60 -10.17
CA PRO A 231 11.88 -11.93 -9.84
C PRO A 231 10.74 -12.86 -9.41
N ASN A 232 10.95 -14.18 -9.49
CA ASN A 232 10.04 -15.18 -8.93
C ASN A 232 8.60 -15.02 -9.47
N ASN A 233 8.47 -15.12 -10.80
CA ASN A 233 7.19 -15.08 -11.51
C ASN A 233 7.13 -16.25 -12.50
N GLN A 234 6.08 -16.29 -13.34
CA GLN A 234 5.83 -17.39 -14.28
C GLN A 234 6.01 -16.94 -15.75
N LEU A 235 6.88 -15.96 -15.99
CA LEU A 235 7.11 -15.41 -17.33
C LEU A 235 7.79 -16.44 -18.23
N ASN A 236 7.16 -16.71 -19.39
CA ASN A 236 7.76 -17.55 -20.43
C ASN A 236 8.48 -16.72 -21.52
N THR A 237 7.95 -15.53 -21.80
CA THR A 237 8.44 -14.59 -22.81
C THR A 237 8.52 -13.18 -22.23
N LEU A 238 9.26 -12.31 -22.91
CA LEU A 238 9.37 -10.90 -22.56
C LEU A 238 8.85 -10.05 -23.73
N PRO A 239 8.25 -8.88 -23.47
CA PRO A 239 7.79 -7.98 -24.52
C PRO A 239 8.97 -7.32 -25.22
N ASP A 240 8.83 -6.97 -26.50
CA ASP A 240 9.88 -6.32 -27.28
C ASP A 240 10.26 -4.95 -26.69
N SER A 241 9.31 -4.27 -26.01
CA SER A 241 9.53 -3.01 -25.30
C SER A 241 10.64 -3.07 -24.26
N ILE A 242 10.97 -4.25 -23.73
CA ILE A 242 12.05 -4.41 -22.74
C ILE A 242 13.41 -4.01 -23.33
N MET A 243 13.61 -4.14 -24.64
CA MET A 243 14.82 -3.72 -25.34
C MET A 243 14.86 -2.21 -25.60
N ASN A 244 13.70 -1.54 -25.56
CA ASN A 244 13.56 -0.11 -25.81
C ASN A 244 13.71 0.74 -24.54
N LEU A 245 13.98 0.12 -23.39
CA LEU A 245 14.23 0.82 -22.15
C LEU A 245 15.57 1.57 -22.22
N HIS A 246 15.69 2.61 -21.38
CA HIS A 246 16.92 3.39 -21.29
C HIS A 246 18.12 2.51 -20.91
N ILE A 247 19.32 2.83 -21.42
CA ILE A 247 20.58 2.09 -21.14
C ILE A 247 20.92 1.96 -19.66
N TYR A 248 20.41 2.87 -18.83
CA TYR A 248 20.60 2.87 -17.36
C TYR A 248 19.46 2.19 -16.61
N ALA A 249 18.48 1.60 -17.30
CA ALA A 249 17.42 0.88 -16.64
C ALA A 249 17.95 -0.45 -16.10
N ASP A 250 17.62 -0.73 -14.85
CA ASP A 250 17.95 -1.98 -14.16
C ASP A 250 16.73 -2.90 -14.20
N VAL A 251 16.89 -4.06 -14.83
CA VAL A 251 15.82 -5.04 -15.07
C VAL A 251 16.19 -6.36 -14.42
N ASN A 252 15.47 -6.74 -13.37
CA ASN A 252 15.61 -8.02 -12.70
C ASN A 252 14.42 -8.93 -12.98
N ILE A 253 14.66 -10.01 -13.73
CA ILE A 253 13.68 -11.03 -14.09
C ILE A 253 14.10 -12.42 -13.61
N TYR A 254 14.91 -12.47 -12.56
CA TYR A 254 15.47 -13.70 -12.00
C TYR A 254 14.37 -14.72 -11.63
N ASN A 255 14.67 -16.01 -11.77
CA ASN A 255 13.74 -17.10 -11.44
C ASN A 255 12.37 -16.95 -12.11
N ASN A 256 12.40 -16.80 -13.43
CA ASN A 256 11.24 -16.96 -14.31
C ASN A 256 11.49 -18.14 -15.25
N PRO A 257 10.48 -18.95 -15.59
CA PRO A 257 10.60 -20.07 -16.53
C PRO A 257 10.64 -19.57 -17.99
N LEU A 258 11.61 -18.69 -18.30
CA LEU A 258 11.82 -18.13 -19.63
C LEU A 258 12.14 -19.24 -20.62
N SER A 259 11.57 -19.15 -21.82
CA SER A 259 11.84 -20.11 -22.87
C SER A 259 13.33 -20.10 -23.25
N THR A 260 13.86 -21.26 -23.66
CA THR A 260 15.26 -21.37 -24.14
C THR A 260 15.53 -20.40 -25.29
N ARG A 261 14.55 -20.16 -26.17
CA ARG A 261 14.65 -19.17 -27.25
C ARG A 261 14.84 -17.76 -26.71
N THR A 262 14.05 -17.37 -25.70
CA THR A 262 14.16 -16.06 -25.05
C THR A 262 15.50 -15.89 -24.36
N LEU A 263 15.96 -16.91 -23.62
CA LEU A 263 17.27 -16.88 -22.95
C LEU A 263 18.43 -16.77 -23.95
N GLN A 264 18.40 -17.55 -25.03
CA GLN A 264 19.43 -17.45 -26.08
C GLN A 264 19.40 -16.10 -26.79
N ALA A 265 18.22 -15.53 -27.04
CA ALA A 265 18.09 -14.20 -27.62
C ALA A 265 18.69 -13.14 -26.70
N LEU A 266 18.33 -13.16 -25.40
CA LEU A 266 18.90 -12.26 -24.40
C LEU A 266 20.42 -12.40 -24.34
N GLN A 267 20.94 -13.62 -24.22
CA GLN A 267 22.37 -13.88 -24.13
C GLN A 267 23.13 -13.35 -25.36
N ARG A 268 22.64 -13.63 -26.58
CA ARG A 268 23.26 -13.12 -27.82
C ARG A 268 23.25 -11.60 -27.87
N LEU A 269 22.14 -10.97 -27.46
CA LEU A 269 22.00 -9.51 -27.47
C LEU A 269 22.93 -8.87 -26.42
N THR A 270 22.89 -9.34 -25.17
CA THR A 270 23.68 -8.77 -24.07
C THR A 270 25.18 -9.03 -24.21
N SER A 271 25.59 -10.04 -24.99
CA SER A 271 27.00 -10.33 -25.27
C SER A 271 27.52 -9.61 -26.53
N SER A 272 26.68 -8.88 -27.26
CA SER A 272 27.11 -8.08 -28.40
C SER A 272 27.96 -6.88 -27.93
N PRO A 273 29.11 -6.60 -28.57
CA PRO A 273 29.93 -5.42 -28.23
C PRO A 273 29.20 -4.09 -28.47
N ASP A 274 28.21 -4.08 -29.36
CA ASP A 274 27.39 -2.90 -29.70
C ASP A 274 26.09 -2.82 -28.88
N TYR A 275 25.96 -3.61 -27.81
CA TYR A 275 24.78 -3.59 -26.96
C TYR A 275 24.70 -2.30 -26.12
N HIS A 276 23.69 -1.49 -26.41
CA HIS A 276 23.38 -0.25 -25.70
C HIS A 276 21.99 -0.27 -25.03
N GLY A 277 21.48 -1.47 -24.73
CA GLY A 277 20.20 -1.66 -24.04
C GLY A 277 20.32 -1.65 -22.51
N PRO A 278 19.21 -1.91 -21.80
CA PRO A 278 19.19 -1.91 -20.33
C PRO A 278 20.03 -3.05 -19.72
N ARG A 279 20.33 -2.96 -18.42
CA ARG A 279 20.98 -4.04 -17.68
C ARG A 279 19.95 -5.07 -17.26
N ILE A 280 20.05 -6.28 -17.79
CA ILE A 280 19.09 -7.37 -17.55
C ILE A 280 19.74 -8.48 -16.72
N TYR A 281 19.19 -8.72 -15.53
CA TYR A 281 19.55 -9.80 -14.64
C TYR A 281 18.55 -10.95 -14.80
N PHE A 282 19.02 -12.10 -15.28
CA PHE A 282 18.21 -13.30 -15.47
C PHE A 282 18.97 -14.54 -15.00
N SER A 283 18.24 -15.59 -14.61
CA SER A 283 18.83 -16.88 -14.26
C SER A 283 19.19 -17.66 -15.51
N MET A 284 20.41 -18.17 -15.59
CA MET A 284 20.72 -19.30 -16.45
C MET A 284 20.17 -20.53 -15.75
N SER A 285 19.07 -21.10 -16.25
CA SER A 285 18.48 -22.33 -15.69
C SER A 285 19.57 -23.37 -15.39
N ASP A 286 19.48 -24.07 -14.24
CA ASP A 286 20.33 -25.21 -13.82
C ASP A 286 20.42 -26.37 -14.83
N GLY A 287 19.70 -26.27 -15.96
CA GLY A 287 19.68 -27.23 -17.06
C GLY A 287 20.64 -26.93 -18.22
N GLN A 288 21.59 -25.99 -18.13
CA GLN A 288 22.62 -25.79 -19.18
C GLN A 288 23.60 -26.99 -19.31
N GLN A 289 23.40 -28.08 -18.55
CA GLN A 289 24.01 -29.39 -18.83
C GLN A 289 23.06 -30.41 -19.49
N ASN A 290 21.75 -30.15 -19.63
CA ASN A 290 20.76 -31.15 -20.09
C ASN A 290 20.00 -30.79 -21.39
N THR A 291 20.45 -29.76 -22.13
CA THR A 291 19.88 -29.42 -23.45
C THR A 291 20.74 -29.85 -24.64
N LEU A 292 21.46 -30.97 -24.52
CA LEU A 292 21.68 -31.82 -25.69
C LEU A 292 20.65 -32.95 -25.65
N HIS A 293 19.51 -32.71 -26.29
CA HIS A 293 18.47 -33.70 -26.58
C HIS A 293 17.99 -34.53 -25.38
N ARG A 294 16.93 -34.08 -24.70
CA ARG A 294 16.17 -35.00 -23.82
C ARG A 294 15.70 -36.22 -24.64
N PRO A 295 15.88 -37.46 -24.15
CA PRO A 295 15.42 -38.67 -24.83
C PRO A 295 13.93 -38.56 -25.20
N LEU A 296 13.53 -39.11 -26.35
CA LEU A 296 12.12 -39.09 -26.81
C LEU A 296 11.15 -39.60 -25.74
N ALA A 297 11.59 -40.58 -24.93
CA ALA A 297 10.82 -41.14 -23.83
C ALA A 297 10.39 -40.11 -22.78
N ASP A 298 11.27 -39.18 -22.40
CA ASP A 298 10.99 -38.15 -21.39
C ASP A 298 10.11 -37.02 -21.94
N ALA A 299 10.20 -36.76 -23.25
CA ALA A 299 9.30 -35.85 -23.94
C ALA A 299 7.88 -36.43 -24.07
N VAL A 300 7.77 -37.73 -24.30
CA VAL A 300 6.49 -38.46 -24.46
C VAL A 300 5.78 -38.64 -23.11
N THR A 301 6.50 -38.93 -22.02
CA THR A 301 5.89 -39.01 -20.67
C THR A 301 5.37 -37.67 -20.17
N ALA A 302 6.00 -36.55 -20.53
CA ALA A 302 5.48 -35.23 -20.23
C ALA A 302 4.18 -34.88 -21.01
N TRP A 303 3.91 -35.58 -22.11
CA TRP A 303 2.71 -35.38 -22.95
C TRP A 303 1.53 -36.27 -22.54
N PHE A 304 1.76 -37.36 -21.78
CA PHE A 304 0.72 -38.26 -21.28
C PHE A 304 0.74 -38.31 -19.75
N PRO A 305 0.11 -37.34 -19.05
CA PRO A 305 0.01 -37.35 -17.61
C PRO A 305 -1.13 -38.26 -17.15
N GLU A 306 -1.08 -39.57 -17.42
CA GLU A 306 -1.88 -40.58 -16.70
C GLU A 306 -1.50 -42.02 -17.07
N ASN A 307 -0.81 -42.69 -16.14
CA ASN A 307 -1.11 -44.07 -15.74
C ASN A 307 -0.47 -44.33 -14.37
N LYS A 308 -0.99 -43.64 -13.35
CA LYS A 308 -0.95 -44.15 -11.97
C LYS A 308 -2.19 -45.02 -11.77
N GLN A 309 -2.09 -46.32 -12.06
CA GLN A 309 -2.70 -47.47 -11.35
C GLN A 309 -2.83 -48.71 -12.26
N SER A 310 -2.87 -49.89 -11.61
CA SER A 310 -2.96 -51.30 -12.09
C SER A 310 -1.71 -51.86 -12.79
N ASP A 311 -1.05 -52.96 -12.38
CA ASP A 311 -1.39 -54.16 -11.58
C ASP A 311 -0.14 -54.67 -10.83
N VAL A 312 -0.17 -55.06 -9.54
CA VAL A 312 -0.49 -56.41 -8.98
C VAL A 312 0.18 -57.60 -9.68
N SER A 313 1.25 -58.12 -9.05
CA SER A 313 1.37 -59.52 -8.58
C SER A 313 2.53 -59.63 -7.59
#